data_AF-A0A9E5GZL6-F1
#
_entry.id   AF-A0A9E5GZL6-F1
#
_cell.length_a   1.000
_cell.length_b   1.000
_cell.length_c   1.000
_cell.angle_alpha   90.00
_cell.angle_beta   90.00
_cell.angle_gamma   90.00
#
_symmetry.space_group_name_H-M   'P 1'
#
loop_
_entity.id
_entity.type
_entity.pdbx_description
1 polymer ?
#
loop_
_entity_poly.entity_id
_entity_poly.type
_entity_poly.pdbx_seq_one_letter_code
_entity_poly.pdbx_strand_id
1 'polypeptide(L)'
;MKRNIVKALTALAVVASVTPAFSEGNREGRVYTQAEVASWTQQEIIDAQNAGARFQAGAYVYQGDPNVALNGQDFQGYVYIAGDSVYAGNTAGNQSSLVVTEEKLTRVSIAAVTDIISARLDTRTGRNGGAGSTSVGLLDTNAGVNGGSVDNPFGVWSRFDYTRIDDSTSGGKWDANLWTLALGGDYKFNDRFLAGLALTYGYVNGTTDFNHGKIKGDHAFGVAPYLNVMAADWLDFDAIFGYMRVNKDRKRTPVGGTTVTAKTDSNRWYGSFAGNAHKVINKFALLGRLGYTYGRDSQDRYTESNGDRYSKQDTTISRLFVRLQSGYQVTKAITPYIFVTYDHDFTMTSTGLDDGINNAATGYKKPKQNSDNWYGVGGGLSLMAGRNWSGGLEYGFKKADDVKLHNVNVRLRYQF
;
A
#
# COMPACT_ATOMS: atom_id res chain seq x y z
N MET A 1 -27.16 6.82 29.74
CA MET A 1 -28.11 7.84 29.22
C MET A 1 -27.53 9.21 29.57
N LYS A 2 -27.36 10.12 28.59
CA LYS A 2 -27.11 11.58 28.69
C LYS A 2 -25.70 12.01 29.15
N ARG A 3 -24.83 12.56 28.29
CA ARG A 3 -24.78 13.94 27.73
C ARG A 3 -24.68 15.04 28.81
N ASN A 4 -23.57 15.78 28.83
CA ASN A 4 -23.46 17.26 28.79
C ASN A 4 -22.06 17.71 29.26
N ILE A 5 -21.69 18.96 28.92
CA ILE A 5 -20.37 19.64 28.99
C ILE A 5 -19.70 19.56 27.60
N VAL A 6 -19.73 20.55 26.70
CA VAL A 6 -19.84 22.02 26.81
C VAL A 6 -20.55 22.58 25.56
N LYS A 7 -21.51 23.48 25.79
CA LYS A 7 -21.92 24.56 24.88
C LYS A 7 -21.58 25.88 25.56
N ALA A 8 -21.06 26.84 24.77
CA ALA A 8 -20.91 28.29 24.97
C ALA A 8 -19.50 28.68 24.51
N LEU A 9 -19.27 29.41 23.40
CA LEU A 9 -19.95 30.61 22.94
C LEU A 9 -20.05 30.68 21.39
N THR A 10 -21.25 31.05 20.93
CA THR A 10 -21.70 31.62 19.65
C THR A 10 -20.97 32.97 19.36
N ALA A 11 -20.93 33.62 18.20
CA ALA A 11 -21.70 33.65 16.95
C ALA A 11 -20.90 34.45 15.88
N LEU A 12 -20.99 34.19 14.57
CA LEU A 12 -21.74 34.91 13.49
C LEU A 12 -20.83 34.67 12.24
N ALA A 13 -21.24 34.44 10.99
CA ALA A 13 -22.43 34.82 10.25
C ALA A 13 -22.71 33.83 9.11
N VAL A 14 -23.96 33.88 8.65
CA VAL A 14 -24.56 33.21 7.49
C VAL A 14 -23.99 33.80 6.19
N VAL A 15 -23.82 32.98 5.13
CA VAL A 15 -24.45 33.13 3.78
C VAL A 15 -23.86 32.08 2.82
N ALA A 16 -24.75 31.58 1.96
CA ALA A 16 -24.69 30.45 1.03
C ALA A 16 -23.43 30.33 0.13
N SER A 17 -22.95 29.09 -0.04
CA SER A 17 -22.16 28.70 -1.22
C SER A 17 -23.09 28.16 -2.30
N VAL A 18 -23.35 28.98 -3.31
CA VAL A 18 -23.83 28.55 -4.62
C VAL A 18 -22.61 28.04 -5.38
N THR A 19 -22.67 26.80 -5.89
CA THR A 19 -21.71 26.32 -6.90
C THR A 19 -21.84 27.15 -8.17
N PRO A 20 -20.73 27.48 -8.83
CA PRO A 20 -20.74 27.49 -10.28
C PRO A 20 -19.66 26.59 -10.86
N ALA A 21 -20.04 26.06 -12.02
CA ALA A 21 -19.26 25.22 -12.89
C ALA A 21 -18.03 25.93 -13.47
N PHE A 22 -17.11 25.08 -13.94
CA PHE A 22 -15.90 25.41 -14.68
C PHE A 22 -16.12 26.29 -15.92
N SER A 23 -15.17 27.19 -16.20
CA SER A 23 -14.70 27.49 -17.57
C SER A 23 -13.22 27.86 -17.60
N GLU A 24 -12.54 27.53 -18.70
CA GLU A 24 -11.09 27.60 -18.96
C GLU A 24 -10.55 29.04 -19.19
N GLY A 25 -9.29 29.30 -18.79
CA GLY A 25 -8.51 30.50 -19.18
C GLY A 25 -7.09 30.57 -18.59
N ASN A 26 -6.05 30.37 -19.42
CA ASN A 26 -4.62 30.41 -19.09
C ASN A 26 -4.00 31.84 -19.12
N ARG A 27 -3.11 32.17 -18.16
CA ARG A 27 -2.00 33.16 -18.30
C ARG A 27 -0.75 32.69 -17.50
N GLU A 28 0.42 32.63 -18.16
CA GLU A 28 1.74 32.22 -17.63
C GLU A 28 2.68 33.41 -17.43
N GLY A 29 3.59 33.40 -16.44
CA GLY A 29 4.68 34.40 -16.35
C GLY A 29 5.84 34.09 -15.38
N ARG A 30 6.84 35.00 -15.34
CA ARG A 30 8.25 34.84 -14.87
C ARG A 30 8.44 34.88 -13.35
N VAL A 31 9.25 33.98 -12.77
CA VAL A 31 9.49 33.86 -11.30
C VAL A 31 10.76 34.61 -10.83
N TYR A 32 10.72 35.36 -9.72
CA TYR A 32 11.87 36.12 -9.14
C TYR A 32 12.25 35.71 -7.70
N THR A 33 13.55 35.74 -7.35
CA THR A 33 14.10 35.32 -6.03
C THR A 33 14.27 36.47 -5.04
N GLN A 34 14.38 36.17 -3.73
CA GLN A 34 14.53 37.18 -2.66
C GLN A 34 15.75 38.09 -2.84
N ALA A 35 16.90 37.54 -3.25
CA ALA A 35 18.11 38.34 -3.43
C ALA A 35 18.01 39.32 -4.62
N GLU A 36 17.18 38.99 -5.61
CA GLU A 36 16.97 39.82 -6.81
C GLU A 36 15.99 40.96 -6.55
N VAL A 37 14.92 40.72 -5.77
CA VAL A 37 13.92 41.75 -5.43
C VAL A 37 14.28 42.57 -4.20
N ALA A 38 15.35 42.21 -3.48
CA ALA A 38 15.78 42.89 -2.25
C ALA A 38 16.13 44.37 -2.46
N SER A 39 16.46 44.78 -3.70
CA SER A 39 16.80 46.16 -4.05
C SER A 39 15.75 46.85 -4.94
N TRP A 40 14.60 46.22 -5.17
CA TRP A 40 13.57 46.74 -6.08
C TRP A 40 12.68 47.77 -5.41
N THR A 41 12.20 48.73 -6.21
CA THR A 41 11.19 49.71 -5.81
C THR A 41 9.78 49.14 -5.94
N GLN A 42 8.81 49.75 -5.25
CA GLN A 42 7.40 49.33 -5.26
C GLN A 42 6.79 49.29 -6.67
N GLN A 43 7.19 50.21 -7.56
CA GLN A 43 6.64 50.29 -8.92
C GLN A 43 7.15 49.14 -9.81
N GLU A 44 8.41 48.74 -9.66
CA GLU A 44 9.01 47.64 -10.42
C GLU A 44 8.37 46.27 -10.10
N ILE A 45 7.90 46.09 -8.87
CA ILE A 45 7.14 44.90 -8.44
C ILE A 45 5.75 44.89 -9.09
N ILE A 46 5.06 46.03 -9.12
CA ILE A 46 3.71 46.18 -9.69
C ILE A 46 3.74 45.95 -11.21
N ASP A 47 4.73 46.48 -11.90
CA ASP A 47 4.89 46.31 -13.35
C ASP A 47 5.20 44.86 -13.71
N ALA A 48 6.02 44.17 -12.89
CA ALA A 48 6.29 42.74 -13.05
C ALA A 48 5.03 41.88 -12.83
N GLN A 49 4.20 42.17 -11.82
CA GLN A 49 2.95 41.45 -11.54
C GLN A 49 1.92 41.62 -12.67
N ASN A 50 1.76 42.84 -13.19
CA ASN A 50 0.86 43.13 -14.30
C ASN A 50 1.31 42.45 -15.62
N ALA A 51 2.61 42.18 -15.75
CA ALA A 51 3.19 41.40 -16.84
C ALA A 51 3.15 39.87 -16.62
N GLY A 52 2.56 39.39 -15.53
CA GLY A 52 2.36 37.95 -15.22
C GLY A 52 3.42 37.31 -14.32
N ALA A 53 4.32 38.07 -13.70
CA ALA A 53 5.39 37.53 -12.86
C ALA A 53 4.90 36.80 -11.58
N ARG A 54 5.76 35.93 -11.05
CA ARG A 54 5.60 35.04 -9.88
C ARG A 54 6.80 35.23 -8.92
N PHE A 55 6.74 34.89 -7.63
CA PHE A 55 7.79 35.29 -6.65
C PHE A 55 8.08 34.27 -5.55
N GLN A 56 9.35 34.02 -5.26
CA GLN A 56 9.80 33.03 -4.28
C GLN A 56 9.26 33.24 -2.85
N ALA A 57 8.83 32.15 -2.22
CA ALA A 57 8.35 32.18 -0.83
C ALA A 57 9.41 32.51 0.21
N GLY A 58 9.11 33.52 1.04
CA GLY A 58 9.98 33.99 2.14
C GLY A 58 10.73 35.30 1.88
N ALA A 59 10.45 36.03 0.79
CA ALA A 59 11.10 37.30 0.51
C ALA A 59 10.54 38.46 1.37
N TYR A 60 11.38 39.08 2.20
CA TYR A 60 11.08 40.36 2.85
C TYR A 60 11.49 41.52 1.94
N VAL A 61 10.57 42.45 1.67
CA VAL A 61 10.89 43.72 1.00
C VAL A 61 10.80 44.84 2.04
N TYR A 62 11.91 45.55 2.26
CA TYR A 62 11.95 46.71 3.16
C TYR A 62 11.44 47.95 2.44
N GLN A 63 10.56 48.71 3.09
CA GLN A 63 10.46 50.15 2.82
C GLN A 63 10.20 50.89 4.13
N GLY A 64 11.21 51.59 4.62
CA GLY A 64 11.08 52.56 5.69
C GLY A 64 11.90 53.80 5.37
N ASP A 65 11.24 54.89 5.00
CA ASP A 65 11.43 56.19 5.64
C ASP A 65 10.14 57.03 5.43
N PRO A 66 9.36 57.33 6.49
CA PRO A 66 8.09 58.07 6.41
C PRO A 66 8.23 59.57 6.10
N ASN A 67 9.45 60.10 5.96
CA ASN A 67 9.69 61.50 5.66
C ASN A 67 10.14 61.78 4.22
N VAL A 68 10.06 60.79 3.32
CA VAL A 68 10.15 61.06 1.88
C VAL A 68 8.73 61.22 1.34
N ALA A 69 8.21 62.43 1.44
CA ALA A 69 7.01 62.83 0.71
C ALA A 69 7.31 62.81 -0.80
N LEU A 70 6.62 61.97 -1.57
CA LEU A 70 6.43 62.14 -3.01
C LEU A 70 4.93 62.06 -3.31
N ASN A 71 4.29 63.23 -3.43
CA ASN A 71 2.89 63.46 -3.85
C ASN A 71 1.75 63.05 -2.90
N GLY A 72 1.93 63.13 -1.58
CA GLY A 72 0.84 63.56 -0.70
C GLY A 72 -0.12 62.50 -0.11
N GLN A 73 0.35 61.27 0.16
CA GLN A 73 -0.36 60.34 1.04
C GLN A 73 0.65 59.64 1.97
N ASP A 74 0.48 59.80 3.28
CA ASP A 74 1.27 59.11 4.28
C ASP A 74 0.86 57.63 4.34
N PHE A 75 1.77 56.72 3.97
CA PHE A 75 1.60 55.27 4.16
C PHE A 75 2.80 54.70 4.91
N GLN A 76 2.54 54.19 6.12
CA GLN A 76 3.51 53.43 6.89
C GLN A 76 3.15 51.93 6.83
N GLY A 77 3.93 51.13 6.11
CA GLY A 77 3.76 49.67 6.11
C GLY A 77 4.65 48.92 5.12
N TYR A 78 5.12 47.73 5.52
CA TYR A 78 5.86 46.80 4.67
C TYR A 78 4.95 46.14 3.61
N VAL A 79 5.45 45.98 2.38
CA VAL A 79 4.86 45.04 1.41
C VAL A 79 5.56 43.69 1.57
N TYR A 80 4.91 42.77 2.26
CA TYR A 80 5.29 41.36 2.23
C TYR A 80 4.87 40.81 0.86
N ILE A 81 5.83 40.49 -0.01
CA ILE A 81 5.51 39.63 -1.14
C ILE A 81 5.27 38.24 -0.56
N ALA A 82 3.97 37.99 -0.38
CA ALA A 82 3.41 36.67 -0.16
C ALA A 82 4.06 35.74 -1.17
N GLY A 83 4.75 34.74 -0.64
CA GLY A 83 5.55 33.83 -1.41
C GLY A 83 4.88 33.16 -2.60
N ASP A 84 5.60 32.22 -3.18
CA ASP A 84 5.02 31.08 -3.91
C ASP A 84 4.09 30.19 -3.03
N SER A 85 3.68 30.67 -1.86
CA SER A 85 2.31 30.68 -1.38
C SER A 85 1.36 31.39 -2.39
N VAL A 86 0.68 30.67 -3.27
CA VAL A 86 -0.44 29.83 -2.83
C VAL A 86 -0.21 28.38 -3.30
N TYR A 87 0.21 27.55 -2.35
CA TYR A 87 -0.04 26.10 -2.32
C TYR A 87 0.79 25.16 -3.23
N ALA A 88 1.92 25.57 -3.82
CA ALA A 88 2.71 24.61 -4.60
C ALA A 88 3.22 23.43 -3.76
N GLY A 89 3.67 23.65 -2.52
CA GLY A 89 4.00 22.55 -1.62
C GLY A 89 2.82 21.68 -1.19
N ASN A 90 1.60 22.19 -1.26
CA ASN A 90 0.45 21.66 -0.53
C ASN A 90 -0.51 20.85 -1.43
N THR A 91 -0.08 20.54 -2.66
CA THR A 91 -0.84 19.71 -3.60
C THR A 91 -0.02 18.48 -3.96
N ALA A 92 -0.71 17.37 -4.22
CA ALA A 92 -0.05 16.11 -4.55
C ALA A 92 0.85 16.22 -5.79
N GLY A 93 0.53 17.13 -6.72
CA GLY A 93 1.27 17.31 -7.97
C GLY A 93 2.72 17.74 -7.83
N ASN A 94 3.08 18.31 -6.68
CA ASN A 94 4.46 18.71 -6.39
C ASN A 94 5.13 17.81 -5.37
N GLN A 95 4.43 16.78 -4.88
CA GLN A 95 4.96 15.83 -3.92
C GLN A 95 5.59 14.63 -4.63
N SER A 96 6.63 14.07 -4.02
CA SER A 96 7.13 12.76 -4.43
C SER A 96 6.03 11.72 -4.29
N SER A 97 5.92 10.82 -5.26
CA SER A 97 4.91 9.75 -5.20
C SER A 97 5.14 8.79 -4.03
N LEU A 98 6.36 8.69 -3.49
CA LEU A 98 6.65 7.95 -2.25
C LEU A 98 5.83 8.46 -1.06
N VAL A 99 5.51 9.76 -1.00
CA VAL A 99 4.70 10.31 0.10
C VAL A 99 3.24 9.83 -0.01
N VAL A 100 2.73 9.68 -1.23
CA VAL A 100 1.31 9.39 -1.49
C VAL A 100 1.04 7.89 -1.57
N THR A 101 1.85 7.14 -2.31
CA THR A 101 1.56 5.74 -2.67
C THR A 101 2.10 4.72 -1.68
N GLU A 102 3.12 5.07 -0.88
CA GLU A 102 3.91 4.09 -0.13
C GLU A 102 3.11 3.27 0.87
N GLU A 103 2.17 3.90 1.57
CA GLU A 103 1.34 3.19 2.54
C GLU A 103 0.49 2.11 1.89
N LYS A 104 -0.10 2.42 0.73
CA LYS A 104 -0.96 1.49 0.00
C LYS A 104 -0.12 0.41 -0.67
N LEU A 105 1.03 0.75 -1.24
CA LEU A 105 1.97 -0.23 -1.80
C LEU A 105 2.52 -1.18 -0.74
N THR A 106 2.92 -0.66 0.42
CA THR A 106 3.39 -1.49 1.55
C THR A 106 2.30 -2.46 1.98
N ARG A 107 1.06 -1.98 2.12
CA ARG A 107 -0.11 -2.77 2.51
C ARG A 107 -0.37 -3.92 1.53
N VAL A 108 -0.46 -3.59 0.24
CA VAL A 108 -0.73 -4.58 -0.81
C VAL A 108 0.42 -5.59 -0.94
N SER A 109 1.66 -5.13 -0.82
CA SER A 109 2.85 -5.99 -0.89
C SER A 109 2.96 -6.94 0.30
N ILE A 110 2.74 -6.48 1.53
CA ILE A 110 2.74 -7.35 2.71
C ILE A 110 1.59 -8.37 2.61
N ALA A 111 0.38 -7.93 2.25
CA ALA A 111 -0.76 -8.82 2.08
C ALA A 111 -0.48 -9.90 1.03
N ALA A 112 0.08 -9.54 -0.13
CA ALA A 112 0.43 -10.50 -1.18
C ALA A 112 1.39 -11.59 -0.68
N VAL A 113 2.44 -11.21 0.05
CA VAL A 113 3.42 -12.16 0.59
C VAL A 113 2.83 -13.04 1.69
N THR A 114 2.06 -12.46 2.63
CA THR A 114 1.42 -13.25 3.68
C THR A 114 0.39 -14.21 3.11
N ASP A 115 -0.40 -13.79 2.12
CA ASP A 115 -1.41 -14.65 1.46
C ASP A 115 -0.77 -15.81 0.70
N ILE A 116 0.38 -15.58 0.06
CA ILE A 116 1.17 -16.63 -0.61
C ILE A 116 1.56 -17.75 0.36
N ILE A 117 2.19 -17.37 1.48
CA ILE A 117 2.71 -18.33 2.47
C ILE A 117 1.56 -18.98 3.25
N SER A 118 0.52 -18.23 3.56
CA SER A 118 -0.69 -18.72 4.23
C SER A 118 -1.39 -19.81 3.43
N ALA A 119 -1.65 -19.55 2.14
CA ALA A 119 -2.28 -20.52 1.25
C ALA A 119 -1.44 -21.80 1.08
N ARG A 120 -0.12 -21.74 1.30
CA ARG A 120 0.74 -22.92 1.34
C ARG A 120 0.43 -23.78 2.57
N LEU A 121 0.26 -23.19 3.74
CA LEU A 121 0.06 -23.91 4.99
C LEU A 121 -1.27 -24.68 5.01
N ASP A 122 -2.33 -24.09 4.43
CA ASP A 122 -3.64 -24.72 4.26
C ASP A 122 -3.60 -26.02 3.43
N THR A 123 -2.55 -26.24 2.63
CA THR A 123 -2.44 -27.40 1.72
C THR A 123 -1.74 -28.63 2.32
N ARG A 124 -1.13 -28.54 3.52
CA ARG A 124 -0.21 -29.58 4.03
C ARG A 124 -0.70 -30.39 5.23
N THR A 125 -1.75 -29.98 5.93
CA THR A 125 -2.28 -30.73 7.09
C THR A 125 -2.94 -32.07 6.70
N GLY A 126 -3.01 -32.43 5.42
CA GLY A 126 -3.11 -33.83 4.96
C GLY A 126 -4.41 -34.57 5.30
N ARG A 127 -5.36 -33.96 6.01
CA ARG A 127 -6.67 -34.55 6.34
C ARG A 127 -7.86 -33.61 6.17
N ASN A 128 -7.63 -32.40 5.71
CA ASN A 128 -8.68 -31.43 5.49
C ASN A 128 -9.08 -31.41 4.03
N GLY A 129 -10.27 -31.90 3.69
CA GLY A 129 -10.92 -31.56 2.43
C GLY A 129 -11.42 -30.11 2.47
N GLY A 130 -10.56 -29.16 2.84
CA GLY A 130 -10.81 -27.74 2.63
C GLY A 130 -10.60 -27.43 1.15
N ALA A 131 -11.40 -26.53 0.60
CA ALA A 131 -11.18 -26.03 -0.74
C ALA A 131 -9.76 -25.46 -0.80
N GLY A 132 -8.88 -25.98 -1.63
CA GLY A 132 -7.48 -25.58 -1.66
C GLY A 132 -6.51 -26.52 -0.92
N SER A 133 -6.99 -27.44 -0.09
CA SER A 133 -6.17 -28.51 0.47
C SER A 133 -6.12 -29.72 -0.47
N THR A 134 -4.90 -30.15 -0.79
CA THR A 134 -4.58 -31.11 -1.85
C THR A 134 -4.60 -32.55 -1.35
N SER A 135 -5.57 -32.91 -0.51
CA SER A 135 -5.76 -34.29 -0.06
C SER A 135 -7.23 -34.53 0.29
N VAL A 136 -8.05 -34.73 -0.73
CA VAL A 136 -9.36 -35.37 -0.54
C VAL A 136 -9.19 -36.87 -0.71
N GLY A 137 -8.75 -37.53 0.37
CA GLY A 137 -8.78 -38.98 0.52
C GLY A 137 -10.20 -39.47 0.76
N LEU A 138 -11.00 -39.52 -0.30
CA LEU A 138 -12.32 -40.20 -0.33
C LEU A 138 -12.23 -41.56 -1.04
N LEU A 139 -11.07 -42.21 -0.87
CA LEU A 139 -10.89 -43.64 -1.01
C LEU A 139 -10.39 -44.15 0.32
N ASP A 140 -11.06 -45.18 0.83
CA ASP A 140 -10.43 -46.17 1.68
C ASP A 140 -9.10 -46.59 1.03
N THR A 141 -8.02 -46.05 1.56
CA THR A 141 -6.69 -46.64 1.47
C THR A 141 -6.24 -46.96 2.88
N ASN A 142 -7.06 -47.71 3.62
CA ASN A 142 -6.54 -48.77 4.47
C ASN A 142 -6.06 -49.97 3.64
N ALA A 143 -5.37 -49.72 2.51
CA ALA A 143 -4.43 -50.69 1.99
C ALA A 143 -3.16 -50.49 2.81
N GLY A 144 -2.96 -51.36 3.80
CA GLY A 144 -1.97 -51.22 4.84
C GLY A 144 -0.62 -50.69 4.37
N VAL A 145 -0.21 -49.56 4.96
CA VAL A 145 1.21 -49.31 5.20
C VAL A 145 1.50 -49.84 6.60
N ASN A 146 1.46 -51.16 6.73
CA ASN A 146 2.25 -51.83 7.76
C ASN A 146 3.72 -51.42 7.54
N GLY A 147 4.36 -50.92 8.60
CA GLY A 147 5.82 -50.84 8.78
C GLY A 147 6.68 -50.40 7.58
N GLY A 148 7.06 -49.12 7.53
CA GLY A 148 8.34 -48.73 6.91
C GLY A 148 8.33 -47.94 5.60
N SER A 149 7.22 -47.36 5.16
CA SER A 149 7.26 -46.36 4.08
C SER A 149 7.26 -44.95 4.68
N VAL A 150 8.40 -44.27 4.59
CA VAL A 150 8.61 -42.91 5.07
C VAL A 150 7.65 -41.96 4.34
N ASP A 151 6.63 -41.45 5.02
CA ASP A 151 5.93 -40.23 4.58
C ASP A 151 7.00 -39.15 4.47
N ASN A 152 7.37 -38.72 3.26
CA ASN A 152 8.49 -37.82 3.13
C ASN A 152 8.16 -36.49 3.82
N PRO A 153 8.91 -36.12 4.86
CA PRO A 153 8.62 -34.95 5.66
C PRO A 153 9.02 -33.66 4.96
N PHE A 154 9.51 -33.68 3.71
CA PHE A 154 9.93 -32.48 2.99
C PHE A 154 9.03 -32.14 1.79
N GLY A 155 8.75 -30.85 1.61
CA GLY A 155 8.00 -30.35 0.47
C GLY A 155 8.56 -29.03 -0.05
N VAL A 156 8.49 -28.84 -1.37
CA VAL A 156 8.87 -27.59 -2.03
C VAL A 156 7.69 -27.01 -2.79
N TRP A 157 7.64 -25.70 -2.86
CA TRP A 157 6.55 -24.99 -3.50
C TRP A 157 7.03 -23.69 -4.12
N SER A 158 6.28 -23.24 -5.12
CA SER A 158 6.45 -21.96 -5.77
C SER A 158 5.09 -21.33 -6.00
N ARG A 159 5.01 -20.01 -5.84
CA ARG A 159 3.79 -19.27 -6.11
C ARG A 159 4.10 -17.93 -6.74
N PHE A 160 3.27 -17.58 -7.73
CA PHE A 160 3.33 -16.32 -8.45
C PHE A 160 1.99 -15.60 -8.33
N ASP A 161 2.03 -14.33 -7.96
CA ASP A 161 0.88 -13.46 -7.79
C ASP A 161 1.09 -12.20 -8.64
N TYR A 162 0.07 -11.86 -9.43
CA TYR A 162 -0.05 -10.61 -10.14
C TYR A 162 -1.21 -9.82 -9.53
N THR A 163 -0.95 -8.57 -9.13
CA THR A 163 -1.95 -7.68 -8.56
C THR A 163 -1.96 -6.36 -9.31
N ARG A 164 -3.08 -6.05 -9.95
CA ARG A 164 -3.38 -4.72 -10.48
C ARG A 164 -3.99 -3.87 -9.37
N ILE A 165 -3.44 -2.69 -9.16
CA ILE A 165 -3.85 -1.69 -8.16
C ILE A 165 -4.41 -0.48 -8.91
N ASP A 166 -5.66 -0.13 -8.64
CA ASP A 166 -6.30 1.08 -9.16
C ASP A 166 -6.77 1.91 -7.97
N ASP A 167 -6.24 3.12 -7.82
CA ASP A 167 -6.57 4.03 -6.73
C ASP A 167 -7.11 5.34 -7.28
N SER A 168 -8.40 5.58 -7.06
CA SER A 168 -9.10 6.80 -7.48
C SER A 168 -9.25 7.85 -6.38
N THR A 169 -8.44 7.78 -5.30
CA THR A 169 -8.52 8.73 -4.18
C THR A 169 -8.36 10.16 -4.71
N SER A 170 -9.29 11.05 -4.37
CA SER A 170 -9.27 12.43 -4.82
C SER A 170 -7.95 13.13 -4.46
N GLY A 171 -7.33 13.79 -5.44
CA GLY A 171 -6.03 14.45 -5.26
C GLY A 171 -4.85 13.48 -5.09
N GLY A 172 -5.04 12.18 -5.25
CA GLY A 172 -3.99 11.18 -5.08
C GLY A 172 -4.14 9.98 -6.01
N LYS A 173 -4.78 10.16 -7.18
CA LYS A 173 -5.06 9.08 -8.12
C LYS A 173 -3.78 8.47 -8.70
N TRP A 174 -3.69 7.15 -8.66
CA TRP A 174 -2.56 6.39 -9.22
C TRP A 174 -2.95 4.96 -9.51
N ASP A 175 -2.09 4.29 -10.25
CA ASP A 175 -2.29 2.91 -10.61
C ASP A 175 -0.96 2.18 -10.74
N ALA A 176 -0.95 0.89 -10.44
CA ALA A 176 0.25 0.08 -10.51
C ALA A 176 -0.04 -1.39 -10.74
N ASN A 177 1.00 -2.11 -11.12
CA ASN A 177 1.03 -3.55 -11.18
C ASN A 177 2.13 -4.04 -10.22
N LEU A 178 1.75 -4.98 -9.36
CA LEU A 178 2.65 -5.69 -8.46
C LEU A 178 2.75 -7.14 -8.94
N TRP A 179 3.97 -7.60 -9.18
CA TRP A 179 4.29 -9.00 -9.38
C TRP A 179 5.01 -9.51 -8.15
N THR A 180 4.56 -10.63 -7.59
CA THR A 180 5.20 -11.28 -6.44
C THR A 180 5.49 -12.73 -6.80
N LEU A 181 6.72 -13.17 -6.59
CA LEU A 181 7.15 -14.55 -6.69
C LEU A 181 7.62 -15.01 -5.31
N ALA A 182 7.20 -16.18 -4.88
CA ALA A 182 7.78 -16.83 -3.72
C ALA A 182 8.16 -18.27 -4.04
N LEU A 183 9.27 -18.69 -3.45
CA LEU A 183 9.78 -20.05 -3.47
C LEU A 183 9.99 -20.47 -2.03
N GLY A 184 9.56 -21.67 -1.66
CA GLY A 184 9.72 -22.13 -0.29
C GLY A 184 9.89 -23.62 -0.16
N GLY A 185 10.42 -24.00 0.99
CA GLY A 185 10.58 -25.37 1.43
C GLY A 185 10.10 -25.50 2.87
N ASP A 186 9.42 -26.59 3.17
CA ASP A 186 8.93 -26.87 4.51
C ASP A 186 9.18 -28.32 4.93
N TYR A 187 9.36 -28.50 6.23
CA TYR A 187 9.53 -29.78 6.89
C TYR A 187 8.37 -30.06 7.86
N LYS A 188 7.77 -31.24 7.74
CA LYS A 188 6.72 -31.75 8.64
C LYS A 188 7.39 -32.59 9.71
N PHE A 189 7.50 -32.06 10.91
CA PHE A 189 8.16 -32.74 12.03
C PHE A 189 7.30 -33.88 12.58
N ASN A 190 5.98 -33.69 12.57
CA ASN A 190 4.99 -34.69 12.95
C ASN A 190 3.63 -34.28 12.35
N ASP A 191 2.57 -35.02 12.67
CA ASP A 191 1.22 -34.74 12.16
C ASP A 191 0.62 -33.40 12.59
N ARG A 192 1.21 -32.72 13.58
CA ARG A 192 0.71 -31.47 14.16
C ARG A 192 1.63 -30.28 13.94
N PHE A 193 2.87 -30.48 13.51
CA PHE A 193 3.85 -29.40 13.45
C PHE A 193 4.62 -29.40 12.14
N LEU A 194 4.63 -28.23 11.51
CA LEU A 194 5.38 -27.94 10.30
C LEU A 194 6.08 -26.60 10.45
N ALA A 195 7.31 -26.51 9.96
CA ALA A 195 7.98 -25.23 9.75
C ALA A 195 8.63 -25.17 8.37
N GLY A 196 8.83 -23.97 7.86
CA GLY A 196 9.49 -23.76 6.60
C GLY A 196 10.08 -22.38 6.45
N LEU A 197 10.67 -22.17 5.29
CA LEU A 197 11.31 -20.93 4.90
C LEU A 197 10.90 -20.59 3.47
N ALA A 198 10.51 -19.34 3.25
CA ALA A 198 10.23 -18.81 1.94
C ALA A 198 11.20 -17.69 1.57
N LEU A 199 11.61 -17.64 0.31
CA LEU A 199 12.24 -16.50 -0.32
C LEU A 199 11.21 -15.81 -1.20
N THR A 200 11.16 -14.48 -1.16
CA THR A 200 10.15 -13.69 -1.84
C THR A 200 10.81 -12.61 -2.70
N TYR A 201 10.28 -12.40 -3.88
CA TYR A 201 10.66 -11.33 -4.78
C TYR A 201 9.41 -10.56 -5.22
N GLY A 202 9.43 -9.24 -5.08
CA GLY A 202 8.38 -8.33 -5.52
C GLY A 202 8.90 -7.35 -6.56
N TYR A 203 8.08 -7.05 -7.56
CA TYR A 203 8.36 -6.03 -8.56
C TYR A 203 7.13 -5.13 -8.74
N VAL A 204 7.31 -3.81 -8.74
CA VAL A 204 6.20 -2.85 -8.91
C VAL A 204 6.49 -1.86 -10.02
N ASN A 205 5.55 -1.68 -10.94
CA ASN A 205 5.54 -0.55 -11.87
C ASN A 205 4.19 0.16 -11.86
N GLY A 206 4.16 1.44 -12.23
CA GLY A 206 2.92 2.20 -12.18
C GLY A 206 3.06 3.66 -12.57
N THR A 207 1.94 4.35 -12.57
CA THR A 207 1.80 5.76 -12.92
C THR A 207 1.01 6.52 -11.86
N THR A 208 1.32 7.80 -11.69
CA THR A 208 0.66 8.69 -10.73
C THR A 208 0.11 9.89 -11.48
N ASP A 209 -1.22 10.02 -11.51
CA ASP A 209 -1.89 11.08 -12.28
C ASP A 209 -1.61 12.45 -11.67
N PHE A 210 -1.57 12.51 -10.34
CA PHE A 210 -1.48 13.77 -9.61
C PHE A 210 -0.21 14.58 -9.92
N ASN A 211 0.92 13.95 -10.19
CA ASN A 211 2.22 14.58 -10.48
C ASN A 211 2.85 14.13 -11.81
N HIS A 212 2.05 13.55 -12.71
CA HIS A 212 2.51 12.91 -13.96
C HIS A 212 3.72 11.99 -13.74
N GLY A 213 3.69 11.23 -12.65
CA GLY A 213 4.82 10.44 -12.19
C GLY A 213 4.79 8.98 -12.62
N LYS A 214 5.91 8.30 -12.37
CA LYS A 214 6.14 6.89 -12.66
C LYS A 214 6.79 6.21 -11.47
N ILE A 215 6.27 5.03 -11.13
CA ILE A 215 6.92 4.03 -10.29
C ILE A 215 7.76 3.15 -11.21
N LYS A 216 9.09 3.25 -11.10
CA LYS A 216 10.04 2.74 -12.08
C LYS A 216 10.68 1.42 -11.67
N GLY A 217 9.85 0.42 -11.39
CA GLY A 217 10.35 -0.91 -11.07
C GLY A 217 10.92 -0.94 -9.67
N ASP A 218 10.06 -0.84 -8.66
CA ASP A 218 10.52 -1.12 -7.30
C ASP A 218 10.78 -2.61 -7.17
N HIS A 219 11.85 -2.94 -6.47
CA HIS A 219 12.26 -4.32 -6.25
C HIS A 219 12.22 -4.61 -4.76
N ALA A 220 11.57 -5.70 -4.36
CA ALA A 220 11.55 -6.17 -2.98
C ALA A 220 12.13 -7.58 -2.91
N PHE A 221 13.17 -7.78 -2.10
CA PHE A 221 13.72 -9.12 -1.83
C PHE A 221 13.50 -9.45 -0.37
N GLY A 222 13.00 -10.64 -0.09
CA GLY A 222 12.69 -11.03 1.28
C GLY A 222 12.89 -12.49 1.60
N VAL A 223 12.89 -12.73 2.90
CA VAL A 223 12.95 -14.04 3.53
C VAL A 223 11.87 -14.11 4.61
N ALA A 224 11.18 -15.24 4.69
CA ALA A 224 10.07 -15.41 5.60
C ALA A 224 10.05 -16.82 6.20
N PRO A 225 10.55 -17.02 7.43
CA PRO A 225 10.25 -18.23 8.18
C PRO A 225 8.74 -18.30 8.49
N TYR A 226 8.20 -19.51 8.46
CA TYR A 226 6.80 -19.76 8.77
C TYR A 226 6.63 -21.09 9.50
N LEU A 227 5.53 -21.20 10.23
CA LEU A 227 5.14 -22.41 10.94
C LEU A 227 3.63 -22.62 10.86
N ASN A 228 3.23 -23.87 10.99
CA ASN A 228 1.85 -24.27 11.15
C ASN A 228 1.73 -25.28 12.29
N VAL A 229 0.73 -25.08 13.14
CA VAL A 229 0.42 -25.93 14.30
C VAL A 229 -1.03 -26.39 14.20
N MET A 230 -1.23 -27.70 14.10
CA MET A 230 -2.55 -28.30 14.15
C MET A 230 -2.99 -28.46 15.61
N ALA A 231 -4.01 -27.69 16.02
CA ALA A 231 -4.56 -27.76 17.36
C ALA A 231 -5.64 -28.85 17.48
N ALA A 232 -6.40 -29.08 16.42
CA ALA A 232 -7.37 -30.17 16.28
C ALA A 232 -7.47 -30.58 14.81
N ASP A 233 -8.14 -31.69 14.52
CA ASP A 233 -8.29 -32.18 13.14
C ASP A 233 -8.97 -31.18 12.20
N TRP A 234 -9.79 -30.29 12.74
CA TRP A 234 -10.52 -29.25 12.01
C TRP A 234 -9.92 -27.84 12.18
N LEU A 235 -8.89 -27.67 13.01
CA LEU A 235 -8.36 -26.36 13.40
C LEU A 235 -6.83 -26.36 13.42
N ASP A 236 -6.24 -25.48 12.63
CA ASP A 236 -4.81 -25.19 12.68
C ASP A 236 -4.54 -23.68 12.78
N PHE A 237 -3.30 -23.37 13.13
CA PHE A 237 -2.82 -22.01 13.26
C PHE A 237 -1.54 -21.85 12.45
N ASP A 238 -1.46 -20.78 11.66
CA ASP A 238 -0.23 -20.37 11.01
C ASP A 238 0.37 -19.13 11.65
N ALA A 239 1.70 -19.10 11.68
CA ALA A 239 2.46 -17.90 12.00
C ALA A 239 3.55 -17.70 10.95
N ILE A 240 3.65 -16.46 10.47
CA ILE A 240 4.60 -16.03 9.44
C ILE A 240 5.33 -14.83 10.00
N PHE A 241 6.65 -14.83 9.85
CA PHE A 241 7.48 -13.66 10.11
C PHE A 241 8.34 -13.43 8.88
N GLY A 242 8.57 -12.19 8.50
CA GLY A 242 9.40 -11.92 7.35
C GLY A 242 10.08 -10.56 7.36
N TYR A 243 11.16 -10.53 6.61
CA TYR A 243 11.98 -9.37 6.34
C TYR A 243 12.07 -9.15 4.83
N MET A 244 11.98 -7.90 4.39
CA MET A 244 12.22 -7.50 3.01
C MET A 244 13.10 -6.26 2.95
N ARG A 245 14.04 -6.24 2.00
CA ARG A 245 14.69 -5.02 1.54
C ARG A 245 13.99 -4.55 0.26
N VAL A 246 13.62 -3.28 0.19
CA VAL A 246 12.93 -2.69 -0.95
C VAL A 246 13.76 -1.56 -1.53
N ASN A 247 14.06 -1.64 -2.82
CA ASN A 247 14.68 -0.57 -3.59
C ASN A 247 13.58 0.16 -4.36
N LYS A 248 13.54 1.49 -4.26
CA LYS A 248 12.47 2.32 -4.82
C LYS A 248 13.02 3.33 -5.81
N ASP A 249 12.42 3.39 -7.00
CA ASP A 249 12.76 4.37 -8.05
C ASP A 249 11.49 5.12 -8.47
N ARG A 250 11.55 6.44 -8.41
CA ARG A 250 10.46 7.35 -8.81
C ARG A 250 10.91 8.35 -9.84
N LYS A 251 9.97 8.71 -10.70
CA LYS A 251 10.02 9.94 -11.48
C LYS A 251 8.74 10.73 -11.33
N ARG A 252 8.82 12.05 -11.36
CA ARG A 252 7.68 12.97 -11.52
C ARG A 252 8.03 14.07 -12.50
N THR A 253 7.03 14.60 -13.19
CA THR A 253 7.20 15.79 -14.03
C THR A 253 6.21 16.83 -13.54
N PRO A 254 6.65 17.76 -12.68
CA PRO A 254 5.79 18.83 -12.16
C PRO A 254 5.19 19.65 -13.31
N VAL A 255 4.01 20.23 -13.10
CA VAL A 255 3.35 21.04 -14.12
C VAL A 255 4.25 22.23 -14.50
N GLY A 256 4.64 22.32 -15.77
CA GLY A 256 5.56 23.34 -16.27
C GLY A 256 7.03 23.15 -15.88
N GLY A 257 7.40 21.99 -15.30
CA GLY A 257 8.74 21.71 -14.79
C GLY A 257 9.49 20.60 -15.55
N THR A 258 10.77 20.44 -15.22
CA THR A 258 11.61 19.34 -15.72
C THR A 258 11.35 18.05 -14.95
N THR A 259 11.62 16.89 -15.56
CA THR A 259 11.54 15.60 -14.86
C THR A 259 12.44 15.56 -13.64
N VAL A 260 11.86 15.23 -12.50
CA VAL A 260 12.51 15.01 -11.21
C VAL A 260 12.58 13.52 -10.93
N THR A 261 13.74 13.03 -10.47
CA THR A 261 13.94 11.62 -10.12
C THR A 261 14.25 11.46 -8.64
N ALA A 262 13.77 10.37 -8.03
CA ALA A 262 14.05 10.01 -6.65
C ALA A 262 14.44 8.53 -6.57
N LYS A 263 15.44 8.22 -5.74
CA LYS A 263 15.82 6.86 -5.38
C LYS A 263 15.96 6.75 -3.88
N THR A 264 15.42 5.70 -3.31
CA THR A 264 15.55 5.40 -1.88
C THR A 264 15.43 3.91 -1.64
N ASP A 265 15.90 3.47 -0.47
CA ASP A 265 15.70 2.11 0.01
C ASP A 265 14.73 2.12 1.20
N SER A 266 14.12 0.96 1.48
CA SER A 266 13.44 0.69 2.75
C SER A 266 13.71 -0.71 3.26
N ASN A 267 13.59 -0.86 4.58
CA ASN A 267 13.63 -2.12 5.29
C ASN A 267 12.26 -2.41 5.87
N ARG A 268 11.72 -3.59 5.58
CA ARG A 268 10.35 -3.95 5.91
C ARG A 268 10.31 -5.22 6.72
N TRP A 269 9.66 -5.17 7.88
CA TRP A 269 9.39 -6.32 8.73
C TRP A 269 7.90 -6.54 8.82
N TYR A 270 7.46 -7.79 8.85
CA TYR A 270 6.06 -8.13 9.02
C TYR A 270 5.89 -9.43 9.78
N GLY A 271 4.75 -9.54 10.46
CA GLY A 271 4.30 -10.73 11.15
C GLY A 271 2.83 -10.95 10.84
N SER A 272 2.45 -12.20 10.60
CA SER A 272 1.05 -12.60 10.42
C SER A 272 0.76 -13.83 11.25
N PHE A 273 -0.43 -13.88 11.81
CA PHE A 273 -0.95 -15.03 12.53
C PHE A 273 -2.39 -15.27 12.11
N ALA A 274 -2.75 -16.52 11.84
CA ALA A 274 -4.14 -16.86 11.53
C ALA A 274 -4.53 -18.21 12.13
N GLY A 275 -5.82 -18.34 12.43
CA GLY A 275 -6.47 -19.62 12.68
C GLY A 275 -7.31 -20.03 11.47
N ASN A 276 -7.22 -21.30 11.11
CA ASN A 276 -7.90 -21.90 9.96
C ASN A 276 -8.81 -23.04 10.45
N ALA A 277 -10.11 -22.87 10.25
CA ALA A 277 -11.12 -23.87 10.53
C ALA A 277 -11.56 -24.55 9.23
N HIS A 278 -11.40 -25.86 9.16
CA HIS A 278 -11.72 -26.66 7.99
C HIS A 278 -12.88 -27.61 8.29
N LYS A 279 -13.77 -27.80 7.31
CA LYS A 279 -14.83 -28.81 7.41
C LYS A 279 -15.19 -29.38 6.06
N VAL A 280 -15.26 -30.71 5.98
CA VAL A 280 -15.78 -31.43 4.82
C VAL A 280 -17.22 -31.84 5.09
N ILE A 281 -18.13 -31.51 4.18
CA ILE A 281 -19.51 -31.99 4.20
C ILE A 281 -19.82 -32.55 2.81
N ASN A 282 -19.90 -33.87 2.70
CA ASN A 282 -20.04 -34.56 1.41
C ASN A 282 -18.91 -34.16 0.43
N LYS A 283 -19.25 -33.56 -0.70
CA LYS A 283 -18.30 -33.03 -1.70
C LYS A 283 -17.90 -31.58 -1.44
N PHE A 284 -18.44 -30.95 -0.40
CA PHE A 284 -18.15 -29.57 -0.07
C PHE A 284 -17.02 -29.46 0.93
N ALA A 285 -16.16 -28.50 0.61
CA ALA A 285 -14.88 -28.29 1.21
C ALA A 285 -14.86 -26.87 1.78
N LEU A 286 -15.12 -26.73 3.08
CA LEU A 286 -15.30 -25.42 3.71
C LEU A 286 -14.03 -24.99 4.46
N LEU A 287 -13.71 -23.71 4.35
CA LEU A 287 -12.64 -23.04 5.07
C LEU A 287 -13.15 -21.73 5.64
N GLY A 288 -12.95 -21.54 6.94
CA GLY A 288 -13.05 -20.25 7.61
C GLY A 288 -11.69 -19.87 8.17
N ARG A 289 -11.18 -18.70 7.80
CA ARG A 289 -9.88 -18.19 8.22
C ARG A 289 -10.06 -16.82 8.86
N LEU A 290 -9.45 -16.64 10.02
CA LEU A 290 -9.40 -15.37 10.76
C LEU A 290 -7.94 -15.14 11.15
N GLY A 291 -7.42 -13.98 10.82
CA GLY A 291 -6.04 -13.65 11.18
C GLY A 291 -5.79 -12.17 11.32
N TYR A 292 -4.56 -11.89 11.73
CA TYR A 292 -4.06 -10.55 11.98
C TYR A 292 -2.66 -10.41 11.38
N THR A 293 -2.41 -9.29 10.73
CA THR A 293 -1.11 -8.95 10.16
C THR A 293 -0.65 -7.60 10.69
N TYR A 294 0.59 -7.56 11.16
CA TYR A 294 1.31 -6.34 11.51
C TYR A 294 2.53 -6.21 10.60
N GLY A 295 2.84 -4.99 10.17
CA GLY A 295 4.05 -4.73 9.41
C GLY A 295 4.51 -3.30 9.54
N ARG A 296 5.81 -3.11 9.36
CA ARG A 296 6.45 -1.80 9.34
C ARG A 296 7.43 -1.72 8.17
N ASP A 297 7.30 -0.70 7.35
CA ASP A 297 8.26 -0.28 6.34
C ASP A 297 8.98 0.97 6.84
N SER A 298 10.30 0.89 6.92
CA SER A 298 11.17 2.00 7.33
C SER A 298 11.98 2.44 6.14
N GLN A 299 11.54 3.54 5.51
CA GLN A 299 12.15 4.11 4.33
C GLN A 299 13.19 5.15 4.71
N ASP A 300 14.36 5.06 4.09
CA ASP A 300 15.44 6.00 4.31
C ASP A 300 15.10 7.42 3.82
N ARG A 301 15.81 8.41 4.34
CA ARG A 301 15.78 9.77 3.80
C ARG A 301 16.33 9.76 2.37
N TYR A 302 15.80 10.62 1.52
CA TYR A 302 16.27 10.76 0.14
C TYR A 302 16.26 12.21 -0.30
N THR A 303 16.96 12.48 -1.40
CA THR A 303 16.98 13.78 -2.06
C THR A 303 16.62 13.57 -3.52
N GLU A 304 15.64 14.32 -3.99
CA GLU A 304 15.25 14.32 -5.39
C GLU A 304 16.27 15.09 -6.24
N SER A 305 16.29 14.83 -7.55
CA SER A 305 17.27 15.44 -8.47
C SER A 305 17.16 16.97 -8.59
N ASN A 306 16.05 17.57 -8.15
CA ASN A 306 15.85 19.02 -8.07
C ASN A 306 16.30 19.63 -6.73
N GLY A 307 16.87 18.83 -5.83
CA GLY A 307 17.35 19.26 -4.52
C GLY A 307 16.33 19.13 -3.39
N ASP A 308 15.08 18.73 -3.68
CA ASP A 308 14.06 18.51 -2.64
C ASP A 308 14.48 17.38 -1.70
N ARG A 309 14.50 17.66 -0.41
CA ARG A 309 14.90 16.69 0.62
C ARG A 309 13.68 16.14 1.34
N TYR A 310 13.65 14.83 1.49
CA TYR A 310 12.62 14.11 2.20
C TYR A 310 13.26 13.35 3.36
N SER A 311 12.69 13.51 4.55
CA SER A 311 13.10 12.80 5.75
C SER A 311 12.77 11.31 5.67
N LYS A 312 13.30 10.56 6.64
CA LYS A 312 12.93 9.18 6.88
C LYS A 312 11.40 9.06 7.03
N GLN A 313 10.81 8.02 6.46
CA GLN A 313 9.38 7.73 6.58
C GLN A 313 9.17 6.34 7.16
N ASP A 314 8.32 6.26 8.18
CA ASP A 314 7.84 4.98 8.71
C ASP A 314 6.38 4.79 8.33
N THR A 315 6.09 3.65 7.72
CA THR A 315 4.74 3.20 7.39
C THR A 315 4.44 1.96 8.22
N THR A 316 3.39 2.02 9.04
CA THR A 316 2.92 0.87 9.81
C THR A 316 1.58 0.39 9.29
N ILE A 317 1.38 -0.92 9.23
CA ILE A 317 0.13 -1.58 8.89
C ILE A 317 -0.27 -2.49 10.03
N SER A 318 -1.53 -2.41 10.41
CA SER A 318 -2.19 -3.28 11.38
C SER A 318 -3.53 -3.68 10.79
N ARG A 319 -3.73 -4.98 10.52
CA ARG A 319 -4.87 -5.48 9.76
C ARG A 319 -5.46 -6.72 10.41
N LEU A 320 -6.78 -6.71 10.63
CA LEU A 320 -7.57 -7.93 10.79
C LEU A 320 -8.03 -8.41 9.41
N PHE A 321 -8.01 -9.71 9.15
CA PHE A 321 -8.57 -10.27 7.93
C PHE A 321 -9.39 -11.52 8.22
N VAL A 322 -10.42 -11.70 7.40
CA VAL A 322 -11.31 -12.86 7.39
C VAL A 322 -11.42 -13.37 5.96
N ARG A 323 -11.34 -14.68 5.79
CA ARG A 323 -11.62 -15.36 4.52
C ARG A 323 -12.57 -16.52 4.76
N LEU A 324 -13.67 -16.55 4.03
CA LEU A 324 -14.57 -17.70 3.99
C LEU A 324 -14.54 -18.28 2.59
N GLN A 325 -14.47 -19.61 2.51
CA GLN A 325 -14.29 -20.29 1.24
C GLN A 325 -15.07 -21.60 1.21
N SER A 326 -15.64 -21.88 0.04
CA SER A 326 -16.34 -23.12 -0.26
C SER A 326 -15.87 -23.67 -1.60
N GLY A 327 -15.46 -24.92 -1.61
CA GLY A 327 -15.06 -25.64 -2.80
C GLY A 327 -15.88 -26.89 -2.99
N TYR A 328 -15.99 -27.31 -4.23
CA TYR A 328 -16.76 -28.47 -4.62
C TYR A 328 -15.85 -29.48 -5.29
N GLN A 329 -15.75 -30.68 -4.73
CA GLN A 329 -14.95 -31.75 -5.31
C GLN A 329 -15.67 -32.33 -6.53
N VAL A 330 -15.30 -31.87 -7.73
CA VAL A 330 -15.81 -32.40 -9.00
C VAL A 330 -15.19 -33.78 -9.25
N THR A 331 -13.87 -33.87 -9.09
CA THR A 331 -13.11 -35.13 -9.16
C THR A 331 -12.07 -35.16 -8.03
N LYS A 332 -11.38 -36.29 -7.87
CA LYS A 332 -10.24 -36.39 -6.95
C LYS A 332 -9.10 -35.44 -7.32
N ALA A 333 -9.02 -35.02 -8.58
CA ALA A 333 -7.97 -34.17 -9.09
C ALA A 333 -8.38 -32.68 -9.19
N ILE A 334 -9.68 -32.36 -9.16
CA ILE A 334 -10.18 -31.03 -9.52
C ILE A 334 -11.18 -30.56 -8.49
N THR A 335 -10.86 -29.45 -7.82
CA THR A 335 -11.73 -28.78 -6.86
C THR A 335 -11.83 -27.29 -7.20
N PRO A 336 -12.85 -26.85 -7.96
CA PRO A 336 -13.21 -25.44 -8.03
C PRO A 336 -13.65 -24.93 -6.66
N TYR A 337 -13.42 -23.64 -6.42
CA TYR A 337 -13.85 -22.98 -5.20
C TYR A 337 -14.16 -21.52 -5.43
N ILE A 338 -14.98 -20.98 -4.54
CA ILE A 338 -15.28 -19.56 -4.41
C ILE A 338 -14.93 -19.10 -3.01
N PHE A 339 -14.59 -17.82 -2.87
CA PHE A 339 -14.28 -17.25 -1.58
C PHE A 339 -14.75 -15.81 -1.48
N VAL A 340 -14.93 -15.38 -0.24
CA VAL A 340 -15.16 -13.99 0.14
C VAL A 340 -14.15 -13.60 1.20
N THR A 341 -13.77 -12.33 1.21
CA THR A 341 -12.80 -11.77 2.16
C THR A 341 -13.32 -10.47 2.73
N TYR A 342 -12.94 -10.21 3.97
CA TYR A 342 -13.12 -8.94 4.65
C TYR A 342 -11.84 -8.59 5.39
N ASP A 343 -11.31 -7.39 5.16
CA ASP A 343 -10.18 -6.88 5.94
C ASP A 343 -10.56 -5.57 6.62
N HIS A 344 -10.03 -5.35 7.81
CA HIS A 344 -10.15 -4.10 8.55
C HIS A 344 -8.75 -3.61 8.96
N ASP A 345 -8.38 -2.42 8.49
CA ASP A 345 -7.11 -1.77 8.79
C ASP A 345 -7.24 -0.88 10.05
N PHE A 346 -6.61 -1.24 11.17
CA PHE A 346 -6.74 -0.50 12.44
C PHE A 346 -5.87 0.75 12.51
N THR A 347 -4.68 0.71 11.91
CA THR A 347 -3.74 1.82 12.00
C THR A 347 -2.87 1.83 10.77
N MET A 348 -2.83 3.00 10.15
CA MET A 348 -1.99 3.29 8.99
C MET A 348 -1.29 4.60 9.27
N THR A 349 -0.25 4.54 10.11
CA THR A 349 0.52 5.74 10.41
C THR A 349 1.59 5.88 9.35
N SER A 350 1.54 7.01 8.66
CA SER A 350 2.61 7.56 7.84
C SER A 350 3.22 8.72 8.61
N THR A 351 4.28 8.47 9.37
CA THR A 351 5.09 9.56 9.95
C THR A 351 6.26 9.85 9.03
N GLY A 352 6.28 11.06 8.48
CA GLY A 352 7.38 11.51 7.61
C GLY A 352 7.47 13.02 7.46
N LEU A 353 6.97 13.80 8.41
CA LEU A 353 7.25 15.23 8.51
C LEU A 353 7.48 15.56 9.99
N ASP A 354 8.75 15.69 10.40
CA ASP A 354 9.10 16.31 11.69
C ASP A 354 10.34 17.20 11.55
N ASP A 355 10.38 18.21 12.41
CA ASP A 355 11.10 19.48 12.38
C ASP A 355 12.58 19.48 11.90
N GLY A 356 12.92 20.47 11.07
CA GLY A 356 14.32 20.94 10.95
C GLY A 356 14.94 21.01 9.54
N ILE A 357 14.16 20.81 8.47
CA ILE A 357 14.59 21.15 7.10
C ILE A 357 13.48 22.00 6.49
N ASN A 358 13.85 23.07 5.76
CA ASN A 358 12.96 23.96 5.01
C ASN A 358 12.11 23.21 3.95
N ASN A 359 11.17 22.41 4.41
CA ASN A 359 9.96 21.96 3.73
C ASN A 359 8.78 21.83 4.71
N ALA A 360 8.91 22.41 5.91
CA ALA A 360 7.79 22.81 6.76
C ALA A 360 6.86 23.85 6.09
N ALA A 361 7.20 24.34 4.89
CA ALA A 361 6.34 25.23 4.10
C ALA A 361 5.19 24.52 3.36
N THR A 362 5.12 23.18 3.36
CA THR A 362 4.19 22.49 2.45
C THR A 362 2.82 22.16 3.02
N GLY A 363 2.61 21.99 4.32
CA GLY A 363 1.29 21.73 4.91
C GLY A 363 0.51 20.53 4.35
N TYR A 364 1.13 19.72 3.48
CA TYR A 364 0.45 18.72 2.65
C TYR A 364 -0.11 17.61 3.52
N LYS A 365 -1.44 17.61 3.63
CA LYS A 365 -2.17 16.48 4.20
C LYS A 365 -2.32 15.44 3.11
N LYS A 366 -1.59 14.33 3.27
CA LYS A 366 -1.73 13.15 2.42
C LYS A 366 -3.24 12.81 2.25
N PRO A 367 -3.72 12.57 1.02
CA PRO A 367 -5.07 12.10 0.78
C PRO A 367 -5.34 10.87 1.63
N LYS A 368 -6.27 11.01 2.58
CA LYS A 368 -6.66 9.90 3.43
C LYS A 368 -7.52 8.95 2.60
N GLN A 369 -7.24 7.66 2.69
CA GLN A 369 -8.20 6.67 2.20
C GLN A 369 -9.49 6.76 3.03
N ASN A 370 -10.62 6.84 2.35
CA ASN A 370 -11.93 7.06 2.98
C ASN A 370 -12.51 5.82 3.69
N SER A 371 -11.90 4.65 3.51
CA SER A 371 -12.33 3.40 4.15
C SER A 371 -11.16 2.57 4.64
N ASP A 372 -11.24 2.16 5.90
CA ASP A 372 -10.36 1.16 6.51
C ASP A 372 -10.84 -0.28 6.25
N ASN A 373 -12.03 -0.43 5.66
CA ASN A 373 -12.66 -1.72 5.36
C ASN A 373 -12.44 -2.11 3.90
N TRP A 374 -12.01 -3.34 3.69
CA TRP A 374 -11.88 -3.98 2.39
C TRP A 374 -12.84 -5.15 2.27
N TYR A 375 -13.48 -5.27 1.12
CA TYR A 375 -14.34 -6.39 0.78
C TYR A 375 -13.80 -7.03 -0.48
N GLY A 376 -13.75 -8.35 -0.51
CA GLY A 376 -13.32 -9.06 -1.70
C GLY A 376 -14.10 -10.33 -1.96
N VAL A 377 -14.12 -10.72 -3.22
CA VAL A 377 -14.73 -11.95 -3.71
C VAL A 377 -13.82 -12.57 -4.76
N GLY A 378 -13.89 -13.87 -4.93
CA GLY A 378 -13.14 -14.51 -5.98
C GLY A 378 -13.46 -15.98 -6.11
N GLY A 379 -12.69 -16.62 -6.96
CA GLY A 379 -12.77 -18.05 -7.16
C GLY A 379 -11.49 -18.60 -7.77
N GLY A 380 -11.37 -19.91 -7.72
CA GLY A 380 -10.20 -20.58 -8.21
C GLY A 380 -10.43 -22.05 -8.46
N LEU A 381 -9.36 -22.69 -8.89
CA LEU A 381 -9.28 -24.10 -9.18
C LEU A 381 -8.10 -24.69 -8.44
N SER A 382 -8.33 -25.75 -7.69
CA SER A 382 -7.28 -26.57 -7.11
C SER A 382 -7.11 -27.84 -7.94
N LEU A 383 -5.87 -28.17 -8.26
CA LEU A 383 -5.49 -29.28 -9.12
C LEU A 383 -4.55 -30.24 -8.38
N MET A 384 -4.77 -31.54 -8.55
CA MET A 384 -3.81 -32.59 -8.17
C MET A 384 -3.43 -33.39 -9.42
N ALA A 385 -2.13 -33.50 -9.67
CA ALA A 385 -1.57 -34.22 -10.81
C ALA A 385 -0.69 -35.37 -10.29
N GLY A 386 -1.27 -36.55 -10.15
CA GLY A 386 -0.58 -37.70 -9.54
C GLY A 386 -0.44 -37.57 -8.02
N ARG A 387 0.51 -38.31 -7.44
CA ARG A 387 0.70 -38.38 -5.97
C ARG A 387 1.49 -37.19 -5.39
N ASN A 388 2.36 -36.59 -6.19
CA ASN A 388 3.40 -35.69 -5.69
C ASN A 388 3.21 -34.24 -6.17
N TRP A 389 2.47 -34.02 -7.27
CA TRP A 389 2.23 -32.68 -7.81
C TRP A 389 0.86 -32.17 -7.45
N SER A 390 0.83 -30.90 -7.07
CA SER A 390 -0.41 -30.15 -6.92
C SER A 390 -0.22 -28.72 -7.38
N GLY A 391 -1.31 -28.09 -7.77
CA GLY A 391 -1.29 -26.73 -8.23
C GLY A 391 -2.64 -26.06 -8.08
N GLY A 392 -2.73 -24.82 -8.54
CA GLY A 392 -3.97 -24.10 -8.55
C GLY A 392 -3.85 -22.74 -9.20
N LEU A 393 -5.01 -22.23 -9.58
CA LEU A 393 -5.20 -20.91 -10.15
C LEU A 393 -6.29 -20.23 -9.34
N GLU A 394 -6.16 -18.94 -9.08
CA GLU A 394 -7.17 -18.16 -8.38
C GLU A 394 -7.23 -16.75 -8.98
N TYR A 395 -8.45 -16.21 -9.03
CA TYR A 395 -8.71 -14.82 -9.30
C TYR A 395 -9.47 -14.22 -8.12
N GLY A 396 -9.03 -13.04 -7.68
CA GLY A 396 -9.66 -12.27 -6.62
C GLY A 396 -9.88 -10.82 -7.04
N PHE A 397 -11.02 -10.27 -6.63
CA PHE A 397 -11.29 -8.85 -6.66
C PHE A 397 -11.46 -8.34 -5.24
N LYS A 398 -10.80 -7.22 -4.89
CA LYS A 398 -10.93 -6.58 -3.59
C LYS A 398 -11.13 -5.08 -3.76
N LYS A 399 -11.95 -4.46 -2.91
CA LYS A 399 -12.25 -3.03 -2.96
C LYS A 399 -12.29 -2.43 -1.55
N ALA A 400 -11.72 -1.24 -1.40
CA ALA A 400 -11.93 -0.34 -0.27
C ALA A 400 -12.18 1.07 -0.79
N ASP A 401 -13.45 1.47 -0.81
CA ASP A 401 -13.95 2.74 -1.36
C ASP A 401 -13.33 3.12 -2.71
N ASP A 402 -12.29 3.96 -2.71
CA ASP A 402 -11.56 4.46 -3.87
C ASP A 402 -10.47 3.52 -4.42
N VAL A 403 -10.13 2.45 -3.71
CA VAL A 403 -9.07 1.53 -4.11
C VAL A 403 -9.66 0.19 -4.55
N LYS A 404 -9.24 -0.29 -5.72
CA LYS A 404 -9.60 -1.59 -6.29
C LYS A 404 -8.35 -2.40 -6.55
N LEU A 405 -8.44 -3.71 -6.28
CA LEU A 405 -7.39 -4.68 -6.51
C LEU A 405 -7.95 -5.83 -7.35
N HIS A 406 -7.24 -6.17 -8.42
CA HIS A 406 -7.46 -7.40 -9.18
C HIS A 406 -6.24 -8.28 -9.02
N ASN A 407 -6.41 -9.45 -8.42
CA ASN A 407 -5.34 -10.41 -8.19
C ASN A 407 -5.55 -11.67 -9.04
N VAL A 408 -4.48 -12.15 -9.65
CA VAL A 408 -4.40 -13.48 -10.27
C VAL A 408 -3.22 -14.18 -9.64
N ASN A 409 -3.42 -15.41 -9.17
CA ASN A 409 -2.33 -16.20 -8.59
C ASN A 409 -2.28 -17.63 -9.10
N VAL A 410 -1.05 -18.11 -9.26
CA VAL A 410 -0.72 -19.45 -9.73
C VAL A 410 0.19 -20.11 -8.71
N ARG A 411 -0.17 -21.32 -8.27
CA ARG A 411 0.61 -22.11 -7.32
C ARG A 411 1.01 -23.46 -7.92
N LEU A 412 2.22 -23.89 -7.58
CA LEU A 412 2.75 -25.21 -7.92
C LEU A 412 3.50 -25.77 -6.71
N ARG A 413 3.32 -27.07 -6.45
CA ARG A 413 3.96 -27.77 -5.35
C ARG A 413 4.39 -29.16 -5.77
N TYR A 414 5.54 -29.56 -5.25
CA TYR A 414 6.03 -30.93 -5.29
C TYR A 414 6.27 -31.45 -3.87
N GLN A 415 5.75 -32.64 -3.59
CA GLN A 415 6.02 -33.39 -2.37
C GLN A 415 6.95 -34.55 -2.70
N PHE A 416 8.05 -34.65 -1.95
CA PHE A 416 9.03 -35.73 -2.13
C PHE A 416 8.53 -37.04 -1.53
#